data_AF-A0AAW7Y0S1-F1
#
_entry.id   AF-A0AAW7Y0S1-F1
#
_cell.length_a   1.000
_cell.length_b   1.000
_cell.length_c   1.000
_cell.angle_alpha   90.00
_cell.angle_beta   90.00
_cell.angle_gamma   90.00
#
_symmetry.space_group_name_H-M   'P 1'
#
loop_
_entity.id
_entity.type
_entity.pdbx_description
1 polymer ?
#
loop_
_entity_poly.entity_id
_entity_poly.type
_entity_poly.pdbx_seq_one_letter_code
_entity_poly.pdbx_strand_id
1 'polypeptide(L)'
;MNAQKPFSVMLSQAVGSSYFRIGHDHWHIEELLSLQHLLLLTAPTIKEGLLWWSKSVSLYDRSIYVEPASRYDSLSLHFKSRTNTELPLWVHYLTQDLLEYVSSFTHLTHTWLQTPSQRNYLIRNEYGKSLQLHFDHQEIQVSATPDAKLFSLAKQFFLLLQHVRIEKEDLVSRLKKRIYDNISSPLRLSDLAVDLGLSARTLQRRLQEKQINFTTLVDDEKKATALRLLADTQLSVSNIANQLGYDDPSNFHRAFRKWYPFTPQMYREQCRTNRTVQQENPIRLHYATAVIESSAAKQGQSGRVWIEVNNIAFEKKVAVECEDRDGVWRRYPAFFDYFLADGIELWSTANLPVANPLRFRLCYEVDGNQFIDDNLQHNYVVNEPILLGHPIVVVPTLVVVPEMEGVRVVIELACRMPDTEIIHCHIDGQENNRWAMTKTNQNRQFSSWSLSTYLTERPKKCHFELISQQGEHQRCDNYQHDYLFLSPLS
;
A
#
# COMPACT_ATOMS: atom_id res chain seq x y z
N MET A 1 -33.09 4.78 -32.43
CA MET A 1 -32.29 5.90 -31.89
C MET A 1 -31.30 5.31 -30.90
N ASN A 2 -30.05 5.06 -31.33
CA ASN A 2 -29.01 4.56 -30.43
C ASN A 2 -28.65 5.69 -29.47
N ALA A 3 -29.11 5.62 -28.22
CA ALA A 3 -28.56 6.46 -27.16
C ALA A 3 -27.07 6.13 -27.05
N GLN A 4 -26.20 7.10 -27.36
CA GLN A 4 -24.78 6.98 -27.06
C GLN A 4 -24.64 6.64 -25.57
N LYS A 5 -23.88 5.59 -25.25
CA LYS A 5 -23.60 5.24 -23.86
C LYS A 5 -22.90 6.45 -23.18
N PRO A 6 -23.18 6.75 -21.90
CA PRO A 6 -22.48 7.81 -21.17
C PRO A 6 -20.96 7.61 -21.23
N PHE A 7 -20.18 8.69 -21.34
CA PHE A 7 -18.72 8.63 -21.43
C PHE A 7 -18.10 7.83 -20.26
N SER A 8 -18.61 8.01 -19.04
CA SER A 8 -18.20 7.27 -17.84
C SER A 8 -18.36 5.74 -17.98
N VAL A 9 -19.39 5.29 -18.71
CA VAL A 9 -19.65 3.88 -18.99
C VAL A 9 -18.65 3.34 -20.01
N MET A 10 -18.29 4.13 -21.04
CA MET A 10 -17.27 3.72 -22.02
C MET A 10 -15.87 3.68 -21.37
N LEU A 11 -15.54 4.70 -20.56
CA LEU A 11 -14.27 4.77 -19.86
C LEU A 11 -14.13 3.63 -18.85
N SER A 12 -15.15 3.33 -18.05
CA SER A 12 -15.09 2.22 -17.09
C SER A 12 -14.92 0.86 -17.74
N GLN A 13 -15.53 0.65 -18.92
CA GLN A 13 -15.31 -0.56 -19.71
C GLN A 13 -13.87 -0.68 -20.21
N ALA A 14 -13.27 0.42 -20.68
CA ALA A 14 -11.89 0.41 -21.17
C ALA A 14 -10.83 0.36 -20.06
N VAL A 15 -11.10 0.96 -18.88
CA VAL A 15 -10.22 0.81 -17.72
C VAL A 15 -10.38 -0.58 -17.08
N GLY A 16 -11.54 -1.22 -17.28
CA GLY A 16 -11.89 -2.51 -16.68
C GLY A 16 -12.41 -2.39 -15.24
N SER A 17 -12.76 -1.19 -14.80
CA SER A 17 -13.41 -0.93 -13.51
C SER A 17 -14.25 0.35 -13.55
N SER A 18 -15.42 0.33 -12.91
CA SER A 18 -16.24 1.54 -12.67
C SER A 18 -15.91 2.21 -11.33
N TYR A 19 -15.15 1.53 -10.46
CA TYR A 19 -14.79 2.00 -9.13
C TYR A 19 -13.31 1.76 -8.85
N PHE A 20 -12.68 2.68 -8.13
CA PHE A 20 -11.33 2.55 -7.64
C PHE A 20 -11.37 2.58 -6.13
N ARG A 21 -10.64 1.64 -5.52
CA ARG A 21 -10.37 1.73 -4.09
C ARG A 21 -9.14 2.61 -3.93
N ILE A 22 -9.35 3.81 -3.43
CA ILE A 22 -8.27 4.71 -3.05
C ILE A 22 -8.27 4.75 -1.53
N GLY A 23 -7.61 3.76 -0.94
CA GLY A 23 -7.50 3.60 0.51
C GLY A 23 -8.66 2.81 1.08
N HIS A 24 -9.46 3.44 1.92
CA HIS A 24 -10.69 2.86 2.48
C HIS A 24 -11.95 3.34 1.75
N ASP A 25 -11.81 4.33 0.88
CA ASP A 25 -12.90 4.98 0.17
C ASP A 25 -13.08 4.46 -1.26
N HIS A 26 -14.33 4.45 -1.67
CA HIS A 26 -14.79 4.00 -2.98
C HIS A 26 -14.96 5.22 -3.86
N TRP A 27 -14.15 5.29 -4.91
CA TRP A 27 -14.23 6.36 -5.89
C TRP A 27 -14.86 5.82 -7.17
N HIS A 28 -16.06 6.27 -7.49
CA HIS A 28 -16.64 6.02 -8.80
C HIS A 28 -15.81 6.74 -9.86
N ILE A 29 -15.77 6.17 -11.07
CA ILE A 29 -15.02 6.77 -12.18
C ILE A 29 -15.49 8.19 -12.50
N GLU A 30 -16.78 8.48 -12.26
CA GLU A 30 -17.36 9.82 -12.42
C GLU A 30 -16.85 10.83 -11.39
N GLU A 31 -16.56 10.38 -10.17
CA GLU A 31 -15.99 11.24 -9.12
C GLU A 31 -14.54 11.58 -9.43
N LEU A 32 -13.78 10.63 -9.99
CA LEU A 32 -12.43 10.87 -10.48
C LEU A 32 -12.45 11.84 -11.67
N LEU A 33 -13.32 11.63 -12.66
CA LEU A 33 -13.49 12.56 -13.78
C LEU A 33 -13.89 13.97 -13.28
N SER A 34 -14.81 14.05 -12.33
CA SER A 34 -15.23 15.32 -11.72
C SER A 34 -14.07 16.04 -11.05
N LEU A 35 -13.20 15.30 -10.33
CA LEU A 35 -11.98 15.86 -9.74
C LEU A 35 -11.01 16.37 -10.82
N GLN A 36 -10.84 15.63 -11.92
CA GLN A 36 -9.98 16.05 -13.04
C GLN A 36 -10.51 17.33 -13.72
N HIS A 37 -11.81 17.40 -13.96
CA HIS A 37 -12.48 18.58 -14.50
C HIS A 37 -12.39 19.76 -13.55
N LEU A 38 -12.55 19.54 -12.24
CA LEU A 38 -12.40 20.55 -11.21
C LEU A 38 -10.99 21.13 -11.17
N LEU A 39 -9.95 20.27 -11.25
CA LEU A 39 -8.55 20.69 -11.33
C LEU A 39 -8.26 21.55 -12.57
N LEU A 40 -8.94 21.29 -13.69
CA LEU A 40 -8.81 22.12 -14.90
C LEU A 40 -9.51 23.46 -14.73
N LEU A 41 -10.81 23.45 -14.40
CA LEU A 41 -11.67 24.64 -14.43
C LEU A 41 -11.32 25.68 -13.36
N THR A 42 -10.81 25.23 -12.21
CA THR A 42 -10.51 26.12 -11.08
C THR A 42 -9.08 26.67 -11.11
N ALA A 43 -8.23 26.16 -12.02
CA ALA A 43 -6.84 26.56 -12.11
C ALA A 43 -6.68 28.04 -12.51
N PRO A 44 -5.68 28.75 -11.99
CA PRO A 44 -5.34 30.11 -12.40
C PRO A 44 -5.03 30.25 -13.89
N THR A 45 -4.31 29.27 -14.45
CA THR A 45 -3.94 29.21 -15.87
C THR A 45 -4.18 27.82 -16.44
N ILE A 46 -4.37 27.74 -17.75
CA ILE A 46 -4.59 26.47 -18.44
C ILE A 46 -3.39 25.53 -18.27
N LYS A 47 -2.17 26.09 -18.21
CA LYS A 47 -0.95 25.35 -17.89
C LYS A 47 -1.02 24.71 -16.50
N GLU A 48 -1.39 25.45 -15.46
CA GLU A 48 -1.50 24.87 -14.12
C GLU A 48 -2.57 23.77 -14.08
N GLY A 49 -3.72 24.01 -14.71
CA GLY A 49 -4.79 23.01 -14.82
C GLY A 49 -4.32 21.74 -15.52
N LEU A 50 -3.67 21.88 -16.69
CA LEU A 50 -3.15 20.76 -17.48
C LEU A 50 -2.04 20.01 -16.76
N LEU A 51 -1.17 20.70 -15.99
CA LEU A 51 -0.15 20.06 -15.17
C LEU A 51 -0.78 19.19 -14.07
N TRP A 52 -1.79 19.69 -13.35
CA TRP A 52 -2.46 18.88 -12.31
C TRP A 52 -3.34 17.78 -12.89
N TRP A 53 -4.04 18.06 -13.99
CA TRP A 53 -4.75 17.04 -14.75
C TRP A 53 -3.81 15.92 -15.20
N SER A 54 -2.62 16.25 -15.73
CA SER A 54 -1.64 15.26 -16.18
C SER A 54 -1.16 14.33 -15.06
N LYS A 55 -1.01 14.85 -13.83
CA LYS A 55 -0.68 14.05 -12.63
C LYS A 55 -1.82 13.12 -12.24
N SER A 56 -3.06 13.58 -12.40
CA SER A 56 -4.28 12.83 -12.06
C SER A 56 -4.53 11.60 -12.94
N VAL A 57 -3.94 11.52 -14.13
CA VAL A 57 -4.00 10.33 -14.99
C VAL A 57 -3.51 9.07 -14.25
N SER A 58 -2.53 9.22 -13.36
CA SER A 58 -2.03 8.11 -12.53
C SER A 58 -3.07 7.53 -11.57
N LEU A 59 -4.21 8.20 -11.37
CA LEU A 59 -5.31 7.68 -10.54
C LEU A 59 -6.05 6.50 -11.19
N TYR A 60 -5.97 6.35 -12.50
CA TYR A 60 -6.59 5.23 -13.23
C TYR A 60 -5.65 4.04 -13.35
N ASP A 61 -4.35 4.32 -13.52
CA ASP A 61 -3.29 3.32 -13.65
C ASP A 61 -1.92 3.97 -13.35
N ARG A 62 -1.23 3.49 -12.31
CA ARG A 62 0.09 4.02 -11.90
C ARG A 62 1.21 3.68 -12.89
N SER A 63 1.00 2.72 -13.78
CA SER A 63 1.96 2.39 -14.84
C SER A 63 1.95 3.44 -15.95
N ILE A 64 0.87 4.22 -16.08
CA ILE A 64 0.75 5.28 -17.08
C ILE A 64 1.04 6.62 -16.43
N TYR A 65 1.88 7.42 -17.09
CA TYR A 65 2.23 8.75 -16.63
C TYR A 65 2.33 9.71 -17.81
N VAL A 66 2.23 11.00 -17.50
CA VAL A 66 2.26 12.07 -18.49
C VAL A 66 3.42 12.99 -18.18
N GLU A 67 4.33 13.14 -19.12
CA GLU A 67 5.42 14.10 -19.04
C GLU A 67 5.02 15.40 -19.73
N PRO A 68 4.89 16.51 -18.99
CA PRO A 68 4.71 17.82 -19.60
C PRO A 68 6.03 18.33 -20.17
N ALA A 69 5.99 18.84 -21.39
CA ALA A 69 7.10 19.52 -22.05
C ALA A 69 6.64 20.92 -22.48
N SER A 70 7.22 21.94 -21.86
CA SER A 70 6.94 23.34 -22.19
C SER A 70 7.98 23.85 -23.18
N ARG A 71 7.55 24.48 -24.27
CA ARG A 71 8.44 25.22 -25.18
C ARG A 71 7.78 26.53 -25.57
N TYR A 72 8.45 27.65 -25.27
CA TYR A 72 7.90 28.99 -25.49
C TYR A 72 6.50 29.12 -24.87
N ASP A 73 5.49 29.42 -25.68
CA ASP A 73 4.09 29.58 -25.27
C ASP A 73 3.24 28.32 -25.52
N SER A 74 3.85 27.15 -25.75
CA SER A 74 3.09 25.91 -26.01
C SER A 74 3.45 24.75 -25.08
N LEU A 75 2.42 24.01 -24.64
CA LEU A 75 2.52 22.86 -23.75
C LEU A 75 2.26 21.58 -24.53
N SER A 76 3.20 20.64 -24.43
CA SER A 76 2.98 19.28 -24.88
C SER A 76 2.81 18.35 -23.68
N LEU A 77 1.82 17.46 -23.72
CA LEU A 77 1.65 16.37 -22.76
C LEU A 77 2.00 15.05 -23.43
N HIS A 78 3.04 14.37 -22.94
CA HIS A 78 3.54 13.12 -23.49
C HIS A 78 3.12 11.94 -22.61
N PHE A 79 2.20 11.11 -23.08
CA PHE A 79 1.76 9.92 -22.36
C PHE A 79 2.75 8.79 -22.59
N LYS A 80 3.17 8.17 -21.50
CA LYS A 80 4.14 7.08 -21.48
C LYS A 80 3.68 5.97 -20.54
N SER A 81 4.10 4.75 -20.88
CA SER A 81 3.93 3.57 -20.02
C SER A 81 5.27 3.19 -19.39
N ARG A 82 5.26 2.94 -18.07
CA ARG A 82 6.42 2.41 -17.32
C ARG A 82 6.72 0.95 -17.66
N THR A 83 5.72 0.20 -18.08
CA THR A 83 5.85 -1.22 -18.46
C THR A 83 6.28 -1.40 -19.92
N ASN A 84 6.52 -0.31 -20.65
CA ASN A 84 6.93 -0.28 -22.05
C ASN A 84 5.97 -1.04 -23.01
N THR A 85 4.72 -1.22 -22.56
CA THR A 85 3.59 -1.76 -23.33
C THR A 85 2.89 -0.65 -24.12
N GLU A 86 2.06 -1.03 -25.09
CA GLU A 86 1.16 -0.07 -25.77
C GLU A 86 0.27 0.67 -24.77
N LEU A 87 -0.09 1.92 -25.11
CA LEU A 87 -0.96 2.71 -24.26
C LEU A 87 -2.37 2.09 -24.24
N PRO A 88 -2.97 1.90 -23.05
CA PRO A 88 -4.32 1.35 -22.96
C PRO A 88 -5.37 2.21 -23.67
N LEU A 89 -6.43 1.58 -24.20
CA LEU A 89 -7.52 2.27 -24.90
C LEU A 89 -8.15 3.41 -24.10
N TRP A 90 -8.23 3.28 -22.77
CA TRP A 90 -8.80 4.31 -21.91
C TRP A 90 -8.00 5.63 -21.93
N VAL A 91 -6.69 5.58 -22.23
CA VAL A 91 -5.86 6.79 -22.37
C VAL A 91 -6.38 7.65 -23.51
N HIS A 92 -6.80 7.04 -24.62
CA HIS A 92 -7.38 7.76 -25.75
C HIS A 92 -8.72 8.42 -25.38
N TYR A 93 -9.59 7.70 -24.66
CA TYR A 93 -10.84 8.27 -24.19
C TYR A 93 -10.62 9.48 -23.28
N LEU A 94 -9.66 9.42 -22.35
CA LEU A 94 -9.31 10.58 -21.53
C LEU A 94 -8.74 11.74 -22.35
N THR A 95 -7.95 11.49 -23.39
CA THR A 95 -7.46 12.58 -24.25
C THR A 95 -8.57 13.24 -25.05
N GLN A 96 -9.59 12.48 -25.48
CA GLN A 96 -10.75 13.03 -26.16
C GLN A 96 -11.59 13.89 -25.21
N ASP A 97 -11.87 13.37 -24.00
CA ASP A 97 -12.57 14.13 -22.95
C ASP A 97 -11.82 15.40 -22.58
N LEU A 98 -10.50 15.35 -22.41
CA LEU A 98 -9.69 16.53 -22.13
C LEU A 98 -9.83 17.59 -23.23
N LEU A 99 -9.71 17.20 -24.50
CA LEU A 99 -9.80 18.14 -25.62
C LEU A 99 -11.19 18.77 -25.72
N GLU A 100 -12.24 17.96 -25.61
CA GLU A 100 -13.63 18.43 -25.61
C GLU A 100 -13.88 19.37 -24.43
N TYR A 101 -13.47 18.98 -23.23
CA TYR A 101 -13.65 19.77 -22.01
C TYR A 101 -12.89 21.10 -22.09
N VAL A 102 -11.60 21.11 -22.43
CA VAL A 102 -10.81 22.33 -22.56
C VAL A 102 -11.36 23.27 -23.64
N SER A 103 -11.83 22.73 -24.77
CA SER A 103 -12.45 23.54 -25.83
C SER A 103 -13.76 24.21 -25.40
N SER A 104 -14.43 23.69 -24.38
CA SER A 104 -15.70 24.25 -23.90
C SER A 104 -15.54 25.57 -23.12
N PHE A 105 -14.34 25.85 -22.58
CA PHE A 105 -14.06 27.04 -21.78
C PHE A 105 -12.80 27.81 -22.21
N THR A 106 -12.11 27.37 -23.27
CA THR A 106 -10.96 28.10 -23.85
C THR A 106 -11.14 28.31 -25.35
N HIS A 107 -10.64 29.43 -25.88
CA HIS A 107 -10.60 29.73 -27.32
C HIS A 107 -9.28 29.28 -27.97
N LEU A 108 -8.77 28.11 -27.58
CA LEU A 108 -7.54 27.57 -28.14
C LEU A 108 -7.70 27.32 -29.66
N THR A 109 -6.86 27.97 -30.47
CA THR A 109 -6.97 27.96 -31.94
C THR A 109 -6.32 26.75 -32.58
N HIS A 110 -5.36 26.12 -31.90
CA HIS A 110 -4.60 24.98 -32.43
C HIS A 110 -4.26 23.98 -31.31
N THR A 111 -5.07 22.92 -31.23
CA THR A 111 -4.79 21.72 -30.43
C THR A 111 -4.75 20.50 -31.33
N TRP A 112 -3.69 19.69 -31.27
CA TRP A 112 -3.58 18.48 -32.09
C TRP A 112 -3.05 17.27 -31.31
N LEU A 113 -3.50 16.10 -31.74
CA LEU A 113 -3.09 14.79 -31.23
C LEU A 113 -2.09 14.16 -32.21
N GLN A 114 -0.92 13.75 -31.73
CA GLN A 114 0.06 13.03 -32.55
C GLN A 114 0.27 11.61 -32.03
N THR A 115 -0.07 10.62 -32.86
CA THR A 115 0.32 9.21 -32.70
C THR A 115 1.50 8.90 -33.63
N PRO A 116 2.54 8.14 -33.18
CA PRO A 116 3.67 7.76 -34.03
C PRO A 116 3.29 6.92 -35.25
N SER A 117 2.14 6.24 -35.23
CA SER A 117 1.62 5.40 -36.31
C SER A 117 0.72 6.19 -37.30
N GLN A 118 1.39 6.91 -38.19
CA GLN A 118 1.07 7.18 -39.60
C GLN A 118 -0.09 8.08 -40.08
N ARG A 119 0.31 8.90 -41.08
CA ARG A 119 -0.46 9.34 -42.26
C ARG A 119 -1.49 8.29 -42.71
N ASN A 120 -2.66 8.81 -43.10
CA ASN A 120 -3.75 8.19 -43.86
C ASN A 120 -4.87 7.49 -43.07
N TYR A 121 -6.03 8.15 -43.15
CA TYR A 121 -7.40 7.63 -43.11
C TYR A 121 -7.54 6.11 -43.20
N LEU A 122 -7.81 5.48 -42.05
CA LEU A 122 -8.93 4.57 -41.78
C LEU A 122 -8.74 4.00 -40.37
N ILE A 123 -9.72 4.25 -39.51
CA ILE A 123 -9.76 3.82 -38.11
C ILE A 123 -9.66 2.29 -38.04
N ARG A 124 -8.48 1.78 -37.68
CA ARG A 124 -8.30 0.44 -37.09
C ARG A 124 -7.34 0.55 -35.91
N ASN A 125 -7.71 -0.16 -34.85
CA ASN A 125 -7.19 -0.13 -33.48
C ASN A 125 -5.72 -0.56 -33.34
N GLU A 126 -4.77 0.25 -33.79
CA GLU A 126 -3.34 0.06 -33.50
C GLU A 126 -2.76 1.34 -32.91
N TYR A 127 -2.87 1.46 -31.59
CA TYR A 127 -2.45 2.65 -30.85
C TYR A 127 -1.01 2.47 -30.34
N GLY A 128 -0.08 3.28 -30.86
CA GLY A 128 1.35 3.14 -30.60
C GLY A 128 1.80 3.38 -29.15
N LYS A 129 3.10 3.23 -28.90
CA LYS A 129 3.75 3.27 -27.56
C LYS A 129 3.77 4.65 -26.87
N SER A 130 3.36 5.71 -27.55
CA SER A 130 3.38 7.08 -27.02
C SER A 130 2.29 7.93 -27.67
N LEU A 131 1.71 8.83 -26.91
CA LEU A 131 0.70 9.79 -27.37
C LEU A 131 1.15 11.20 -26.98
N GLN A 132 1.04 12.16 -27.89
CA GLN A 132 1.36 13.55 -27.61
C GLN A 132 0.15 14.44 -27.86
N LEU A 133 -0.20 15.27 -26.87
CA LEU A 133 -1.17 16.35 -27.00
C LEU A 133 -0.44 17.68 -26.99
N HIS A 134 -0.75 18.56 -27.95
CA HIS A 134 -0.18 19.89 -28.01
C HIS A 134 -1.24 20.97 -27.77
N PHE A 135 -0.88 21.97 -26.97
CA PHE A 135 -1.69 23.15 -26.67
C PHE A 135 -0.86 24.39 -26.95
N ASP A 136 -1.28 25.20 -27.93
CA ASP A 136 -0.75 26.54 -28.12
C ASP A 136 -1.30 27.49 -27.03
N HIS A 137 -0.51 28.45 -26.56
CA HIS A 137 -0.89 29.43 -25.53
C HIS A 137 -1.14 28.87 -24.12
N GLN A 138 -0.08 28.82 -23.30
CA GLN A 138 -0.09 28.22 -21.97
C GLN A 138 -0.60 29.11 -20.84
N GLU A 139 -0.46 30.42 -20.98
CA GLU A 139 -0.76 31.39 -19.92
C GLU A 139 -2.19 31.93 -20.00
N ILE A 140 -3.08 31.26 -20.77
CA ILE A 140 -4.50 31.60 -20.84
C ILE A 140 -5.13 31.37 -19.47
N GLN A 141 -5.82 32.40 -18.95
CA GLN A 141 -6.65 32.28 -17.77
C GLN A 141 -7.87 31.41 -18.08
N VAL A 142 -8.09 30.38 -17.25
CA VAL A 142 -9.17 29.40 -17.46
C VAL A 142 -10.54 29.99 -17.16
N SER A 143 -10.63 30.92 -16.22
CA SER A 143 -11.86 31.61 -15.86
C SER A 143 -11.61 33.09 -15.57
N ALA A 144 -12.67 33.90 -15.67
CA ALA A 144 -12.62 35.33 -15.35
C ALA A 144 -12.36 35.61 -13.85
N THR A 145 -12.59 34.61 -12.99
CA THR A 145 -12.29 34.64 -11.55
C THR A 145 -11.83 33.24 -11.10
N PRO A 146 -10.51 32.95 -11.14
CA PRO A 146 -10.00 31.67 -10.63
C PRO A 146 -10.39 31.48 -9.17
N ASP A 147 -11.07 30.40 -8.83
CA ASP A 147 -11.33 30.05 -7.43
C ASP A 147 -10.09 29.35 -6.88
N ALA A 148 -9.10 30.17 -6.51
CA ALA A 148 -7.83 29.69 -5.97
C ALA A 148 -8.01 28.82 -4.72
N LYS A 149 -9.07 29.02 -3.93
CA LYS A 149 -9.38 28.20 -2.75
C LYS A 149 -9.88 26.83 -3.17
N LEU A 150 -10.84 26.78 -4.09
CA LEU A 150 -11.38 25.52 -4.61
C LEU A 150 -10.31 24.72 -5.37
N PHE A 151 -9.44 25.40 -6.13
CA PHE A 151 -8.29 24.78 -6.76
C PHE A 151 -7.29 24.23 -5.75
N SER A 152 -7.00 24.98 -4.68
CA SER A 152 -6.16 24.49 -3.58
C SER A 152 -6.75 23.24 -2.94
N LEU A 153 -8.06 23.23 -2.70
CA LEU A 153 -8.77 22.09 -2.13
C LEU A 153 -8.76 20.87 -3.08
N ALA A 154 -9.01 21.08 -4.37
CA ALA A 154 -8.96 20.03 -5.39
C ALA A 154 -7.55 19.41 -5.49
N LYS A 155 -6.49 20.25 -5.45
CA LYS A 155 -5.11 19.77 -5.36
C LYS A 155 -4.88 18.93 -4.10
N GLN A 156 -5.32 19.40 -2.95
CA GLN A 156 -5.21 18.66 -1.68
C GLN A 156 -5.92 17.30 -1.76
N PHE A 157 -7.14 17.25 -2.30
CA PHE A 157 -7.85 15.99 -2.54
C PHE A 157 -7.09 15.06 -3.48
N PHE A 158 -6.64 15.54 -4.64
CA PHE A 158 -5.83 14.74 -5.56
C PHE A 158 -4.55 14.21 -4.89
N LEU A 159 -3.85 15.06 -4.14
CA LEU A 159 -2.64 14.71 -3.41
C LEU A 159 -2.94 13.63 -2.35
N LEU A 160 -4.04 13.69 -1.62
CA LEU A 160 -4.46 12.62 -0.70
C LEU A 160 -4.64 11.30 -1.46
N LEU A 161 -5.28 11.33 -2.63
CA LEU A 161 -5.50 10.13 -3.45
C LEU A 161 -4.21 9.59 -4.09
N GLN A 162 -3.19 10.43 -4.32
CA GLN A 162 -1.96 9.99 -4.98
C GLN A 162 -1.07 9.13 -4.09
N HIS A 163 -1.11 9.32 -2.77
CA HIS A 163 -0.26 8.59 -1.81
C HIS A 163 -0.88 7.30 -1.31
N VAL A 164 -2.08 7.00 -1.77
CA VAL A 164 -2.84 5.85 -1.37
C VAL A 164 -2.80 4.82 -2.49
N ARG A 165 -2.64 3.53 -2.12
CA ARG A 165 -2.65 2.44 -3.11
C ARG A 165 -3.98 2.47 -3.85
N ILE A 166 -3.88 2.48 -5.18
CA ILE A 166 -5.04 2.41 -6.06
C ILE A 166 -5.16 0.96 -6.48
N GLU A 167 -6.17 0.30 -5.94
CA GLU A 167 -6.52 -1.04 -6.35
C GLU A 167 -7.75 -0.94 -7.24
N LYS A 168 -7.67 -1.56 -8.43
CA LYS A 168 -8.90 -1.94 -9.15
C LYS A 168 -9.62 -2.89 -8.22
N GLU A 169 -10.82 -2.51 -7.81
CA GLU A 169 -11.46 -3.21 -6.71
C GLU A 169 -11.85 -4.63 -7.15
N ASP A 170 -11.09 -5.62 -6.68
CA ASP A 170 -11.41 -7.02 -6.92
C ASP A 170 -12.59 -7.42 -6.02
N LEU A 171 -13.34 -8.42 -6.47
CA LEU A 171 -14.51 -8.95 -5.77
C LEU A 171 -14.22 -9.28 -4.30
N VAL A 172 -13.02 -9.78 -4.02
CA VAL A 172 -12.58 -10.16 -2.67
C VAL A 172 -12.45 -8.93 -1.77
N SER A 173 -11.89 -7.83 -2.27
CA SER A 173 -11.75 -6.59 -1.52
C SER A 173 -13.12 -6.00 -1.16
N ARG A 174 -14.06 -6.00 -2.12
CA ARG A 174 -15.46 -5.60 -1.88
C ARG A 174 -16.11 -6.45 -0.80
N LEU A 175 -15.91 -7.77 -0.87
CA LEU A 175 -16.47 -8.71 0.11
C LEU A 175 -15.87 -8.50 1.51
N LYS A 176 -14.55 -8.33 1.63
CA LYS A 176 -13.88 -8.03 2.90
C LYS A 176 -14.40 -6.76 3.54
N LYS A 177 -14.58 -5.69 2.77
CA LYS A 177 -15.17 -4.45 3.30
C LYS A 177 -16.56 -4.68 3.86
N ARG A 178 -17.43 -5.39 3.12
CA ARG A 178 -18.78 -5.71 3.61
C ARG A 178 -18.76 -6.60 4.85
N ILE A 179 -17.79 -7.51 4.97
CA ILE A 179 -17.54 -8.30 6.18
C ILE A 179 -17.16 -7.38 7.35
N TYR A 180 -16.22 -6.46 7.15
CA TYR A 180 -15.76 -5.52 8.16
C TYR A 180 -16.88 -4.58 8.64
N ASP A 181 -17.63 -3.98 7.71
CA ASP A 181 -18.74 -3.07 8.01
C ASP A 181 -19.86 -3.76 8.83
N ASN A 182 -19.99 -5.08 8.71
CA ASN A 182 -21.01 -5.88 9.37
C ASN A 182 -20.44 -6.87 10.40
N ILE A 183 -19.20 -6.67 10.86
CA ILE A 183 -18.45 -7.66 11.64
C ILE A 183 -19.07 -7.97 13.01
N SER A 184 -19.86 -7.04 13.55
CA SER A 184 -20.60 -7.17 14.81
C SER A 184 -21.85 -8.05 14.69
N SER A 185 -22.27 -8.39 13.47
CA SER A 185 -23.50 -9.13 13.19
C SER A 185 -23.21 -10.52 12.61
N PRO A 186 -24.16 -11.46 12.67
CA PRO A 186 -24.00 -12.75 12.00
C PRO A 186 -23.84 -12.58 10.47
N LEU A 187 -22.68 -12.96 9.94
CA LEU A 187 -22.36 -12.81 8.52
C LEU A 187 -22.76 -14.06 7.73
N ARG A 188 -23.58 -13.88 6.68
CA ARG A 188 -23.97 -14.94 5.74
C ARG A 188 -23.56 -14.58 4.32
N LEU A 189 -23.10 -15.59 3.57
CA LEU A 189 -22.70 -15.41 2.17
C LEU A 189 -23.85 -14.92 1.29
N SER A 190 -25.10 -15.33 1.59
CA SER A 190 -26.30 -14.88 0.87
C SER A 190 -26.49 -13.37 0.96
N ASP A 191 -26.33 -12.84 2.16
CA ASP A 191 -26.67 -11.46 2.48
C ASP A 191 -25.64 -10.53 1.84
N LEU A 192 -24.36 -10.87 2.00
CA LEU A 192 -23.26 -10.16 1.35
C LEU A 192 -23.28 -10.29 -0.18
N ALA A 193 -23.78 -11.41 -0.74
CA ALA A 193 -23.94 -11.54 -2.19
C ALA A 193 -24.97 -10.55 -2.74
N VAL A 194 -26.10 -10.39 -2.04
CA VAL A 194 -27.14 -9.41 -2.39
C VAL A 194 -26.56 -7.99 -2.36
N ASP A 195 -25.81 -7.64 -1.32
CA ASP A 195 -25.15 -6.33 -1.19
C ASP A 195 -24.12 -6.05 -2.31
N LEU A 196 -23.60 -7.11 -2.94
CA LEU A 196 -22.65 -7.03 -4.05
C LEU A 196 -23.32 -7.10 -5.43
N GLY A 197 -24.65 -7.23 -5.49
CA GLY A 197 -25.41 -7.39 -6.73
C GLY A 197 -25.23 -8.75 -7.40
N LEU A 198 -24.94 -9.80 -6.62
CA LEU A 198 -24.66 -11.15 -7.09
C LEU A 198 -25.62 -12.17 -6.46
N SER A 199 -25.84 -13.30 -7.14
CA SER A 199 -26.41 -14.46 -6.46
C SER A 199 -25.37 -15.14 -5.58
N ALA A 200 -25.79 -15.73 -4.46
CA ALA A 200 -24.90 -16.49 -3.56
C ALA A 200 -24.07 -17.55 -4.31
N ARG A 201 -24.70 -18.26 -5.27
CA ARG A 201 -24.04 -19.24 -6.14
C ARG A 201 -22.92 -18.62 -6.97
N THR A 202 -23.13 -17.42 -7.49
CA THR A 202 -22.13 -16.71 -8.30
C THR A 202 -20.95 -16.26 -7.45
N LEU A 203 -21.24 -15.70 -6.27
CA LEU A 203 -20.20 -15.29 -5.33
C LEU A 203 -19.37 -16.51 -4.87
N GLN A 204 -20.04 -17.61 -4.49
CA GLN A 204 -19.37 -18.84 -4.09
C GLN A 204 -18.48 -19.41 -5.19
N ARG A 205 -18.96 -19.48 -6.44
CA ARG A 205 -18.16 -19.94 -7.58
C ARG A 205 -16.91 -19.06 -7.78
N ARG A 206 -17.06 -17.73 -7.75
CA ARG A 206 -15.93 -16.80 -7.94
C ARG A 206 -14.91 -16.88 -6.79
N LEU A 207 -15.35 -17.14 -5.56
CA LEU A 207 -14.46 -17.39 -4.44
C LEU A 207 -13.70 -18.71 -4.62
N GLN A 208 -14.37 -19.77 -5.05
CA GLN A 208 -13.74 -21.07 -5.34
C GLN A 208 -12.71 -20.99 -6.48
N GLU A 209 -13.01 -20.23 -7.54
CA GLU A 209 -12.05 -19.95 -8.63
C GLU A 209 -10.77 -19.26 -8.12
N LYS A 210 -10.88 -18.47 -7.05
CA LYS A 210 -9.76 -17.84 -6.36
C LYS A 210 -9.19 -18.66 -5.20
N GLN A 211 -9.70 -19.88 -4.99
CA GLN A 211 -9.35 -20.77 -3.86
C GLN A 211 -9.58 -20.14 -2.48
N ILE A 212 -10.59 -19.26 -2.37
CA ILE A 212 -10.92 -18.56 -1.12
C ILE A 212 -12.13 -19.21 -0.47
N ASN A 213 -12.00 -19.53 0.81
CA ASN A 213 -13.10 -19.97 1.64
C ASN A 213 -13.73 -18.78 2.38
N PHE A 214 -15.06 -18.65 2.31
CA PHE A 214 -15.80 -17.57 2.96
C PHE A 214 -15.67 -17.57 4.50
N THR A 215 -15.76 -18.73 5.16
CA THR A 215 -15.66 -18.78 6.63
C THR A 215 -14.27 -18.40 7.10
N THR A 216 -13.24 -18.86 6.39
CA THR A 216 -11.85 -18.46 6.65
C THR A 216 -11.66 -16.97 6.46
N LEU A 217 -12.24 -16.39 5.40
CA LEU A 217 -12.19 -14.95 5.13
C LEU A 217 -12.81 -14.13 6.28
N VAL A 218 -13.97 -14.56 6.80
CA VAL A 218 -14.61 -13.93 7.96
C VAL A 218 -13.76 -14.05 9.22
N ASP A 219 -13.20 -15.23 9.49
CA ASP A 219 -12.35 -15.45 10.64
C ASP A 219 -11.08 -14.59 10.60
N ASP A 220 -10.47 -14.43 9.42
CA ASP A 220 -9.26 -13.62 9.25
C ASP A 220 -9.54 -12.13 9.47
N GLU A 221 -10.69 -11.62 9.02
CA GLU A 221 -11.11 -10.24 9.32
C GLU A 221 -11.40 -10.03 10.83
N LYS A 222 -12.01 -11.01 11.49
CA LYS A 222 -12.24 -10.97 12.95
C LYS A 222 -10.94 -11.00 13.75
N LYS A 223 -10.00 -11.86 13.36
CA LYS A 223 -8.65 -11.94 13.93
C LYS A 223 -7.91 -10.60 13.82
N ALA A 224 -7.84 -10.03 12.61
CA ALA A 224 -7.17 -8.75 12.37
C ALA A 224 -7.78 -7.63 13.21
N THR A 225 -9.11 -7.55 13.24
CA THR A 225 -9.84 -6.55 14.02
C THR A 225 -9.64 -6.75 15.53
N ALA A 226 -9.60 -8.00 16.02
CA ALA A 226 -9.35 -8.33 17.42
C ALA A 226 -7.97 -7.86 17.89
N LEU A 227 -6.92 -8.17 17.13
CA LEU A 227 -5.56 -7.74 17.44
C LEU A 227 -5.48 -6.21 17.51
N ARG A 228 -6.03 -5.51 16.51
CA ARG A 228 -6.06 -4.05 16.48
C ARG A 228 -6.79 -3.45 17.68
N LEU A 229 -7.98 -3.96 18.02
CA LEU A 229 -8.73 -3.44 19.17
C LEU A 229 -8.01 -3.69 20.50
N LEU A 230 -7.35 -4.83 20.66
CA LEU A 230 -6.56 -5.15 21.86
C LEU A 230 -5.31 -4.28 21.97
N ALA A 231 -4.67 -4.01 20.83
CA ALA A 231 -3.50 -3.17 20.68
C ALA A 231 -3.82 -1.71 20.99
N ASP A 232 -4.79 -1.16 20.27
CA ASP A 232 -4.94 0.27 20.04
C ASP A 232 -5.88 0.95 21.02
N THR A 233 -6.84 0.21 21.57
CA THR A 233 -7.91 0.78 22.39
C THR A 233 -7.74 0.45 23.86
N GLN A 234 -8.51 1.11 24.73
CA GLN A 234 -8.67 0.74 26.15
C GLN A 234 -9.94 -0.10 26.40
N LEU A 235 -10.60 -0.59 25.34
CA LEU A 235 -11.84 -1.34 25.46
C LEU A 235 -11.64 -2.62 26.30
N SER A 236 -12.64 -2.96 27.11
CA SER A 236 -12.63 -4.23 27.82
C SER A 236 -12.66 -5.39 26.82
N VAL A 237 -12.10 -6.54 27.20
CA VAL A 237 -12.15 -7.74 26.34
C VAL A 237 -13.59 -8.14 26.01
N SER A 238 -14.51 -7.90 26.94
CA SER A 238 -15.96 -8.09 26.72
C SER A 238 -16.52 -7.17 25.63
N ASN A 239 -16.13 -5.89 25.61
CA ASN A 239 -16.60 -4.96 24.58
C ASN A 239 -16.03 -5.31 23.21
N ILE A 240 -14.78 -5.79 23.17
CA ILE A 240 -14.15 -6.27 21.94
C ILE A 240 -14.87 -7.51 21.40
N ALA A 241 -15.23 -8.46 22.28
CA ALA A 241 -16.01 -9.62 21.90
C ALA A 241 -17.34 -9.22 21.24
N ASN A 242 -18.08 -8.29 21.85
CA ASN A 242 -19.32 -7.78 21.30
C ASN A 242 -19.13 -7.09 19.94
N GLN A 243 -18.10 -6.27 19.78
CA GLN A 243 -17.80 -5.60 18.50
C GLN A 243 -17.45 -6.59 17.38
N LEU A 244 -16.91 -7.75 17.71
CA LEU A 244 -16.60 -8.84 16.77
C LEU A 244 -17.78 -9.79 16.56
N GLY A 245 -18.96 -9.49 17.12
CA GLY A 245 -20.18 -10.28 16.97
C GLY A 245 -20.14 -11.61 17.72
N TYR A 246 -19.46 -11.66 18.87
CA TYR A 246 -19.56 -12.78 19.81
C TYR A 246 -20.60 -12.45 20.87
N ASP A 247 -21.58 -13.35 21.03
CA ASP A 247 -22.65 -13.20 22.04
C ASP A 247 -22.15 -13.33 23.49
N ASP A 248 -21.02 -14.02 23.69
CA ASP A 248 -20.39 -14.23 24.99
C ASP A 248 -18.87 -13.97 24.89
N PRO A 249 -18.29 -13.12 25.74
CA PRO A 249 -16.84 -12.93 25.85
C PRO A 249 -16.05 -14.23 26.00
N SER A 250 -16.63 -15.27 26.62
CA SER A 250 -16.03 -16.59 26.77
C SER A 250 -15.82 -17.28 25.41
N ASN A 251 -16.74 -17.07 24.46
CA ASN A 251 -16.62 -17.58 23.10
C ASN A 251 -15.51 -16.85 22.34
N PHE A 252 -15.40 -15.52 22.51
CA PHE A 252 -14.27 -14.77 21.97
C PHE A 252 -12.94 -15.23 22.59
N HIS A 253 -12.88 -15.42 23.91
CA HIS A 253 -11.66 -15.92 24.57
C HIS A 253 -11.22 -17.28 24.02
N ARG A 254 -12.17 -18.20 23.80
CA ARG A 254 -11.90 -19.52 23.22
C ARG A 254 -11.47 -19.40 21.76
N ALA A 255 -12.15 -18.58 20.96
CA ALA A 255 -11.78 -18.31 19.58
C ALA A 255 -10.39 -17.69 19.50
N PHE A 256 -10.10 -16.69 20.31
CA PHE A 256 -8.80 -16.02 20.38
C PHE A 256 -7.69 -16.97 20.81
N ARG A 257 -7.90 -17.81 21.83
CA ARG A 257 -6.94 -18.85 22.22
C ARG A 257 -6.74 -19.93 21.16
N LYS A 258 -7.77 -20.19 20.34
CA LYS A 258 -7.65 -21.08 19.18
C LYS A 258 -6.86 -20.41 18.05
N TRP A 259 -6.99 -19.10 17.90
CA TRP A 259 -6.28 -18.33 16.88
C TRP A 259 -4.85 -18.01 17.26
N TYR A 260 -4.58 -17.84 18.55
CA TYR A 260 -3.32 -17.35 19.12
C TYR A 260 -3.03 -18.08 20.44
N PRO A 261 -1.77 -18.45 20.74
CA PRO A 261 -1.44 -19.23 21.94
C PRO A 261 -1.45 -18.40 23.23
N PHE A 262 -1.79 -17.12 23.17
CA PHE A 262 -1.84 -16.22 24.31
C PHE A 262 -3.28 -15.73 24.55
N THR A 263 -3.54 -15.27 25.77
CA THR A 263 -4.85 -14.67 26.08
C THR A 263 -4.96 -13.26 25.49
N PRO A 264 -6.18 -12.76 25.22
CA PRO A 264 -6.38 -11.36 24.83
C PRO A 264 -5.74 -10.37 25.81
N GLN A 265 -5.78 -10.68 27.11
CA GLN A 265 -5.19 -9.85 28.15
C GLN A 265 -3.65 -9.88 28.12
N MET A 266 -3.04 -11.06 28.00
CA MET A 266 -1.58 -11.18 27.86
C MET A 266 -1.08 -10.42 26.63
N TYR A 267 -1.79 -10.54 25.50
CA TYR A 267 -1.50 -9.75 24.31
C TYR A 267 -1.52 -8.26 24.64
N ARG A 268 -2.65 -7.75 25.16
CA ARG A 268 -2.82 -6.34 25.56
C ARG A 268 -1.75 -5.85 26.55
N GLU A 269 -1.31 -6.68 27.49
CA GLU A 269 -0.25 -6.32 28.42
C GLU A 269 1.10 -6.19 27.70
N GLN A 270 1.44 -7.12 26.80
CA GLN A 270 2.61 -6.99 25.91
C GLN A 270 2.52 -5.73 25.04
N CYS A 271 1.33 -5.42 24.52
CA CYS A 271 1.03 -4.18 23.78
C CYS A 271 1.30 -2.93 24.63
N ARG A 272 0.85 -2.94 25.89
CA ARG A 272 0.92 -1.81 26.82
C ARG A 272 2.33 -1.59 27.36
N THR A 273 3.09 -2.64 27.62
CA THR A 273 4.50 -2.55 28.05
C THR A 273 5.35 -1.83 27.00
N ASN A 274 5.03 -2.01 25.71
CA ASN A 274 5.64 -1.24 24.62
C ASN A 274 5.15 0.23 24.52
N ARG A 275 3.96 0.55 25.07
CA ARG A 275 3.36 1.90 25.02
C ARG A 275 3.60 2.77 26.24
N THR A 276 3.89 2.17 27.40
CA THR A 276 4.01 2.91 28.67
C THR A 276 5.22 3.84 28.71
N VAL A 277 6.09 3.79 27.70
CA VAL A 277 7.31 4.60 27.61
C VAL A 277 7.12 5.90 26.78
N GLN A 278 6.11 6.05 25.93
CA GLN A 278 6.00 7.21 25.01
C GLN A 278 4.55 7.64 24.72
N GLN A 279 3.92 8.31 25.67
CA GLN A 279 2.49 8.65 25.60
C GLN A 279 2.13 9.81 24.64
N GLU A 280 3.10 10.54 24.05
CA GLU A 280 2.82 11.71 23.19
C GLU A 280 3.64 11.77 21.88
N ASN A 281 4.49 10.78 21.60
CA ASN A 281 5.36 10.82 20.41
C ASN A 281 4.68 10.13 19.21
N PRO A 282 4.48 10.82 18.07
CA PRO A 282 3.92 10.21 16.86
C PRO A 282 4.86 9.23 16.19
N ILE A 283 6.17 9.23 16.49
CA ILE A 283 7.14 8.31 15.92
C ILE A 283 7.66 7.32 16.97
N ARG A 284 7.78 6.05 16.59
CA ARG A 284 8.32 4.99 17.45
C ARG A 284 9.05 3.92 16.64
N LEU A 285 10.01 3.25 17.27
CA LEU A 285 10.74 2.15 16.63
C LEU A 285 9.81 0.94 16.40
N HIS A 286 9.75 0.44 15.16
CA HIS A 286 9.07 -0.81 14.83
C HIS A 286 10.06 -1.98 14.94
N TYR A 287 11.13 -1.95 14.15
CA TYR A 287 12.11 -3.01 14.05
C TYR A 287 13.45 -2.42 13.63
N ALA A 288 14.57 -2.94 14.10
CA ALA A 288 15.90 -2.54 13.62
C ALA A 288 16.83 -3.74 13.53
N THR A 289 17.72 -3.71 12.53
CA THR A 289 18.76 -4.72 12.32
C THR A 289 20.11 -4.05 12.14
N ALA A 290 21.15 -4.75 12.59
CA ALA A 290 22.54 -4.45 12.27
C ALA A 290 23.19 -5.77 11.84
N VAL A 291 23.66 -5.83 10.58
CA VAL A 291 24.27 -7.01 9.99
C VAL A 291 25.74 -6.72 9.66
N ILE A 292 26.60 -7.67 10.01
CA ILE A 292 27.99 -7.69 9.55
C ILE A 292 28.02 -8.58 8.30
N GLU A 293 28.13 -7.98 7.11
CA GLU A 293 28.27 -8.74 5.87
C GLU A 293 29.70 -9.28 5.77
N SER A 294 29.87 -10.58 6.04
CA SER A 294 31.12 -11.31 5.82
C SER A 294 31.11 -11.99 4.44
N SER A 295 31.15 -11.20 3.36
CA SER A 295 31.44 -11.75 2.03
C SER A 295 32.91 -11.52 1.68
N ALA A 296 33.53 -12.47 0.97
CA ALA A 296 34.96 -12.48 0.65
C ALA A 296 35.45 -11.25 -0.16
N ALA A 297 34.56 -10.38 -0.65
CA ALA A 297 34.89 -9.24 -1.49
C ALA A 297 34.66 -7.86 -0.82
N LYS A 298 33.85 -7.74 0.24
CA LYS A 298 33.66 -6.50 1.01
C LYS A 298 33.19 -6.84 2.43
N GLN A 299 33.98 -6.46 3.44
CA GLN A 299 33.49 -6.32 4.82
C GLN A 299 32.66 -5.04 4.89
N GLY A 300 31.33 -5.19 4.93
CA GLY A 300 30.39 -4.08 5.07
C GLY A 300 29.57 -4.25 6.34
N GLN A 301 29.55 -3.24 7.19
CA GLN A 301 28.52 -3.11 8.23
C GLN A 301 27.34 -2.38 7.60
N SER A 302 26.16 -3.00 7.66
CA SER A 302 24.91 -2.43 7.15
C SER A 302 23.83 -2.57 8.21
N GLY A 303 22.96 -1.57 8.31
CA GLY A 303 21.82 -1.60 9.22
C GLY A 303 20.54 -1.15 8.53
N ARG A 304 19.39 -1.54 9.06
CA ARG A 304 18.09 -1.03 8.61
C ARG A 304 17.20 -0.77 9.80
N VAL A 305 16.36 0.24 9.67
CA VAL A 305 15.41 0.65 10.70
C VAL A 305 14.03 0.78 10.06
N TRP A 306 13.05 0.17 10.71
CA TRP A 306 11.63 0.29 10.44
C TRP A 306 10.97 1.06 11.57
N ILE A 307 10.05 1.95 11.21
CA ILE A 307 9.54 3.01 12.07
C ILE A 307 8.01 2.99 11.97
N GLU A 308 7.33 2.97 13.11
CA GLU A 308 5.89 3.24 13.13
C GLU A 308 5.67 4.74 13.29
N VAL A 309 4.80 5.30 12.46
CA VAL A 309 4.45 6.73 12.47
C VAL A 309 2.93 6.86 12.59
N ASN A 310 2.45 7.48 13.66
CA ASN A 310 1.08 7.97 13.74
C ASN A 310 0.96 9.10 12.70
N ASN A 311 0.18 8.87 11.66
CA ASN A 311 -0.05 9.82 10.58
C ASN A 311 -0.88 11.01 11.09
N ILE A 312 -0.19 12.03 11.61
CA ILE A 312 -0.82 13.26 12.10
C ILE A 312 -0.88 14.38 11.06
N ALA A 313 -0.16 14.23 9.93
CA ALA A 313 -0.19 15.19 8.83
C ALA A 313 0.22 14.59 7.48
N PHE A 314 -0.18 15.28 6.41
CA PHE A 314 0.06 14.89 5.04
C PHE A 314 1.50 15.18 4.58
N GLU A 315 1.98 16.42 4.72
CA GLU A 315 3.37 16.76 4.47
C GLU A 315 4.21 16.42 5.70
N LYS A 316 5.05 15.39 5.54
CA LYS A 316 5.90 14.92 6.62
C LYS A 316 7.22 14.39 6.11
N LYS A 317 8.23 14.45 6.98
CA LYS A 317 9.54 13.83 6.72
C LYS A 317 9.85 12.86 7.85
N VAL A 318 10.09 11.60 7.50
CA VAL A 318 10.55 10.57 8.43
C VAL A 318 12.03 10.31 8.13
N ALA A 319 12.85 10.28 9.16
CA ALA A 319 14.28 10.05 9.02
C ALA A 319 14.84 9.31 10.23
N VAL A 320 16.02 8.73 10.03
CA VAL A 320 16.87 8.19 11.08
C VAL A 320 18.13 9.03 11.13
N GLU A 321 18.47 9.53 12.30
CA GLU A 321 19.79 10.07 12.56
C GLU A 321 20.62 9.00 13.23
N CYS A 322 21.75 8.63 12.63
CA CYS A 322 22.59 7.55 13.13
C CYS A 322 24.08 7.89 13.02
N GLU A 323 24.87 7.19 13.83
CA GLU A 323 26.34 7.24 13.81
C GLU A 323 26.87 6.42 12.63
N ASP A 324 27.47 7.11 11.66
CA ASP A 324 28.13 6.50 10.50
C ASP A 324 29.49 5.88 10.92
N ARG A 325 30.16 5.16 10.02
CA ARG A 325 31.42 4.42 10.28
C ARG A 325 32.57 5.30 10.79
N ASP A 326 32.54 6.59 10.48
CA ASP A 326 33.51 7.59 10.95
C ASP A 326 33.16 8.22 12.31
N GLY A 327 32.08 7.75 12.96
CA GLY A 327 31.59 8.28 14.24
C GLY A 327 30.78 9.57 14.10
N VAL A 328 30.55 10.06 12.87
CA VAL A 328 29.79 11.28 12.62
C VAL A 328 28.30 10.96 12.52
N TRP A 329 27.48 11.74 13.21
CA TRP A 329 26.02 11.63 13.12
C TRP A 329 25.53 12.20 11.79
N ARG A 330 24.79 11.39 11.04
CA ARG A 330 24.19 11.79 9.76
C ARG A 330 22.71 11.42 9.73
N ARG A 331 21.95 12.19 8.95
CA ARG A 331 20.52 12.01 8.77
C ARG A 331 20.22 11.29 7.46
N TYR A 332 19.49 10.18 7.55
CA TYR A 332 19.07 9.37 6.42
C TYR A 332 17.55 9.36 6.32
N PRO A 333 16.97 9.58 5.13
CA PRO A 333 15.53 9.52 4.95
C PRO A 333 15.03 8.08 5.14
N ALA A 334 13.88 7.96 5.79
CA ALA A 334 13.06 6.76 5.71
C ALA A 334 11.99 6.96 4.64
N PHE A 335 11.53 5.86 4.07
CA PHE A 335 10.52 5.83 3.01
C PHE A 335 9.31 5.04 3.46
N PHE A 336 8.13 5.49 3.07
CA PHE A 336 6.88 4.81 3.36
C PHE A 336 6.86 3.42 2.72
N ASP A 337 6.50 2.41 3.51
CA ASP A 337 6.30 1.03 3.04
C ASP A 337 4.80 0.74 2.83
N TYR A 338 4.04 0.74 3.93
CA TYR A 338 2.61 0.43 3.96
C TYR A 338 1.98 0.87 5.29
N PHE A 339 0.65 0.89 5.37
CA PHE A 339 -0.08 1.18 6.61
C PHE A 339 -0.15 -0.08 7.50
N LEU A 340 0.21 0.07 8.78
CA LEU A 340 0.04 -0.97 9.80
C LEU A 340 -1.42 -1.07 10.27
N ALA A 341 -2.08 0.09 10.40
CA ALA A 341 -3.46 0.25 10.79
C ALA A 341 -3.97 1.64 10.34
N ASP A 342 -5.25 1.93 10.58
CA ASP A 342 -5.85 3.23 10.30
C ASP A 342 -5.05 4.34 11.01
N GLY A 343 -4.46 5.25 10.24
CA GLY A 343 -3.64 6.33 10.77
C GLY A 343 -2.27 5.93 11.31
N ILE A 344 -1.80 4.69 11.10
CA ILE A 344 -0.46 4.22 11.50
C ILE A 344 0.30 3.73 10.27
N GLU A 345 1.40 4.39 9.95
CA GLU A 345 2.27 4.11 8.80
C GLU A 345 3.51 3.33 9.24
N LEU A 346 3.97 2.39 8.41
CA LEU A 346 5.31 1.83 8.49
C LEU A 346 6.23 2.53 7.49
N TRP A 347 7.38 2.96 7.98
CA TRP A 347 8.45 3.56 7.19
C TRP A 347 9.74 2.76 7.38
N SER A 348 10.59 2.68 6.37
CA SER A 348 11.89 2.01 6.49
C SER A 348 13.03 2.77 5.82
N THR A 349 14.24 2.56 6.33
CA THR A 349 15.45 3.09 5.69
C THR A 349 15.94 2.17 4.58
N ALA A 350 16.68 2.75 3.63
CA ALA A 350 17.66 1.98 2.86
C ALA A 350 18.72 1.37 3.80
N ASN A 351 19.64 0.57 3.24
CA ASN A 351 20.78 0.07 4.00
C ASN A 351 21.64 1.25 4.49
N LEU A 352 21.68 1.43 5.81
CA LEU A 352 22.45 2.46 6.49
C LEU A 352 23.91 2.01 6.55
N PRO A 353 24.86 2.87 6.12
CA PRO A 353 26.30 2.54 6.12
C PRO A 353 26.92 2.77 7.50
N VAL A 354 26.42 2.12 8.55
CA VAL A 354 26.66 2.54 9.95
C VAL A 354 27.78 1.79 10.66
N ALA A 355 28.24 2.36 11.79
CA ALA A 355 29.11 1.69 12.74
C ALA A 355 28.39 0.54 13.48
N ASN A 356 29.16 -0.39 14.06
CA ASN A 356 28.67 -1.43 14.95
C ASN A 356 29.17 -1.15 16.38
N PRO A 357 28.28 -0.93 17.36
CA PRO A 357 26.82 -1.06 17.27
C PRO A 357 26.14 0.08 16.52
N LEU A 358 25.02 -0.22 15.87
CA LEU A 358 24.20 0.80 15.19
C LEU A 358 23.55 1.67 16.27
N ARG A 359 23.99 2.93 16.36
CA ARG A 359 23.42 3.94 17.24
C ARG A 359 22.55 4.91 16.46
N PHE A 360 21.32 5.13 16.89
CA PHE A 360 20.41 6.01 16.18
C PHE A 360 19.28 6.60 17.02
N ARG A 361 18.64 7.63 16.47
CA ARG A 361 17.36 8.18 16.92
C ARG A 361 16.43 8.39 15.73
N LEU A 362 15.14 8.43 16.00
CA LEU A 362 14.11 8.59 15.00
C LEU A 362 13.68 10.05 14.94
N CYS A 363 13.45 10.56 13.74
CA CYS A 363 13.04 11.93 13.51
C CYS A 363 11.80 11.98 12.63
N TYR A 364 10.81 12.75 13.07
CA TYR A 364 9.59 13.02 12.34
C TYR A 364 9.33 14.52 12.29
N GLU A 365 9.16 15.07 11.08
CA GLU A 365 8.86 16.48 10.87
C GLU A 365 7.51 16.66 10.22
N VAL A 366 6.70 17.58 10.76
CA VAL A 366 5.37 17.93 10.28
C VAL A 366 5.12 19.40 10.53
N ASP A 367 4.67 20.15 9.52
CA ASP A 367 4.28 21.57 9.64
C ASP A 367 5.32 22.45 10.37
N GLY A 368 6.61 22.13 10.20
CA GLY A 368 7.73 22.81 10.86
C GLY A 368 8.04 22.34 12.30
N ASN A 369 7.20 21.49 12.89
CA ASN A 369 7.46 20.84 14.17
C ASN A 369 8.32 19.59 14.00
N GLN A 370 9.19 19.34 14.98
CA GLN A 370 10.05 18.15 15.04
C GLN A 370 9.68 17.29 16.24
N PHE A 371 9.45 16.01 15.98
CA PHE A 371 9.28 14.96 16.99
C PHE A 371 10.47 14.02 16.90
N ILE A 372 11.12 13.77 18.04
CA ILE A 372 12.30 12.91 18.13
C ILE A 372 11.99 11.78 19.10
N ASP A 373 12.20 10.55 18.65
CA ASP A 373 12.28 9.39 19.54
C ASP A 373 13.74 8.96 19.66
N ASP A 374 14.35 9.34 20.78
CA ASP A 374 15.73 9.03 21.15
C ASP A 374 15.80 8.04 22.32
N ASN A 375 14.77 7.20 22.50
CA ASN A 375 14.73 6.20 23.57
C ASN A 375 15.00 6.81 24.96
N LEU A 376 14.24 7.84 25.33
CA LEU A 376 14.40 8.58 26.60
C LEU A 376 15.82 9.15 26.78
N GLN A 377 16.36 9.82 25.76
CA GLN A 377 17.72 10.42 25.75
C GLN A 377 18.90 9.44 25.74
N HIS A 378 18.66 8.14 25.55
CA HIS A 378 19.74 7.14 25.52
C HIS A 378 20.20 6.77 24.11
N ASN A 379 19.45 7.20 23.09
CA ASN A 379 19.47 6.66 21.73
C ASN A 379 19.18 5.15 21.69
N TYR A 380 18.80 4.67 20.50
CA TYR A 380 18.75 3.24 20.24
C TYR A 380 20.16 2.72 19.97
N VAL A 381 20.49 1.55 20.51
CA VAL A 381 21.76 0.86 20.28
C VAL A 381 21.45 -0.58 19.87
N VAL A 382 21.79 -0.94 18.63
CA VAL A 382 21.44 -2.21 18.00
C VAL A 382 22.70 -2.98 17.65
N ASN A 383 22.91 -4.08 18.38
CA ASN A 383 23.98 -5.06 18.14
C ASN A 383 23.39 -6.36 17.59
N GLU A 384 22.15 -6.64 17.98
CA GLU A 384 21.31 -7.71 17.52
C GLU A 384 19.96 -7.11 17.11
N PRO A 385 19.21 -7.76 16.19
CA PRO A 385 17.90 -7.28 15.82
C PRO A 385 17.00 -6.98 17.03
N ILE A 386 16.31 -5.84 17.00
CA ILE A 386 15.35 -5.44 18.04
C ILE A 386 13.98 -5.26 17.38
N LEU A 387 12.96 -5.91 17.92
CA LEU A 387 11.57 -5.84 17.44
C LEU A 387 10.68 -5.29 18.55
N LEU A 388 10.22 -4.04 18.40
CA LEU A 388 9.31 -3.36 19.35
C LEU A 388 7.88 -3.21 18.81
N GLY A 389 7.70 -3.20 17.49
CA GLY A 389 6.41 -3.04 16.81
C GLY A 389 5.44 -4.21 16.96
N HIS A 390 4.14 -3.97 16.77
CA HIS A 390 3.05 -4.84 17.23
C HIS A 390 2.84 -6.28 16.67
N PRO A 391 3.20 -6.58 15.41
CA PRO A 391 2.80 -7.84 14.78
C PRO A 391 3.48 -9.07 15.43
N ILE A 392 2.81 -10.23 15.38
CA ILE A 392 3.39 -11.53 15.79
C ILE A 392 4.62 -11.87 14.93
N VAL A 393 4.44 -11.73 13.63
CA VAL A 393 5.40 -11.85 12.54
C VAL A 393 5.68 -10.49 11.87
N VAL A 394 6.93 -10.05 11.79
CA VAL A 394 7.35 -8.93 10.93
C VAL A 394 8.15 -9.48 9.77
N VAL A 395 7.88 -9.02 8.55
CA VAL A 395 8.58 -9.46 7.34
C VAL A 395 9.46 -8.31 6.84
N PRO A 396 10.67 -8.14 7.40
CA PRO A 396 11.57 -7.05 7.03
C PRO A 396 12.08 -7.15 5.58
N THR A 397 12.22 -8.37 5.07
CA THR A 397 12.73 -8.59 3.71
C THR A 397 11.73 -9.46 2.96
N LEU A 398 11.23 -8.93 1.84
CA LEU A 398 10.37 -9.64 0.91
C LEU A 398 10.72 -9.18 -0.52
N VAL A 399 11.73 -9.81 -1.11
CA VAL A 399 12.32 -9.34 -2.37
C VAL A 399 12.33 -10.46 -3.41
N VAL A 400 12.03 -10.06 -4.66
CA VAL A 400 12.20 -10.90 -5.85
C VAL A 400 13.42 -10.40 -6.62
N VAL A 401 14.40 -11.27 -6.80
CA VAL A 401 15.64 -11.03 -7.53
C VAL A 401 15.55 -11.77 -8.88
N PRO A 402 15.60 -11.07 -10.02
CA PRO A 402 15.64 -11.72 -11.33
C PRO A 402 16.94 -12.54 -11.50
N GLU A 403 16.82 -13.76 -12.03
CA GLU A 403 17.96 -14.61 -12.38
C GLU A 403 17.81 -15.15 -13.81
N MET A 404 18.82 -15.82 -14.36
CA MET A 404 18.87 -16.14 -15.80
C MET A 404 17.69 -16.99 -16.30
N GLU A 405 17.12 -17.87 -15.47
CA GLU A 405 16.03 -18.77 -15.88
C GLU A 405 14.80 -18.70 -14.93
N GLY A 406 14.51 -17.54 -14.35
CA GLY A 406 13.45 -17.42 -13.34
C GLY A 406 13.70 -16.30 -12.34
N VAL A 407 13.23 -16.49 -11.11
CA VAL A 407 13.42 -15.51 -10.03
C VAL A 407 13.82 -16.19 -8.73
N ARG A 408 14.76 -15.56 -8.01
CA ARG A 408 15.06 -15.93 -6.64
C ARG A 408 14.25 -15.06 -5.69
N VAL A 409 13.54 -15.72 -4.78
CA VAL A 409 12.78 -15.08 -3.72
C VAL A 409 13.58 -15.13 -2.43
N VAL A 410 13.76 -13.98 -1.80
CA VAL A 410 14.38 -13.85 -0.48
C VAL A 410 13.36 -13.26 0.48
N ILE A 411 13.09 -14.00 1.54
CA ILE A 411 12.17 -13.63 2.62
C ILE A 411 12.92 -13.71 3.93
N GLU A 412 12.89 -12.64 4.70
CA GLU A 412 13.30 -12.65 6.10
C GLU A 412 12.12 -12.26 6.97
N LEU A 413 12.05 -12.90 8.13
CA LEU A 413 10.90 -12.85 9.00
C LEU A 413 11.36 -12.86 10.46
N ALA A 414 10.79 -12.00 11.30
CA ALA A 414 10.96 -12.01 12.74
C ALA A 414 9.64 -12.45 13.39
N CYS A 415 9.69 -13.42 14.30
CA CYS A 415 8.54 -14.08 14.90
C CYS A 415 8.61 -14.02 16.44
N ARG A 416 7.67 -13.32 17.07
CA ARG A 416 7.58 -13.13 18.52
C ARG A 416 7.03 -14.32 19.31
N MET A 417 6.81 -15.43 18.64
CA MET A 417 6.20 -16.61 19.25
C MET A 417 7.32 -17.53 19.74
N PRO A 418 7.51 -17.65 21.06
CA PRO A 418 8.64 -18.40 21.62
C PRO A 418 8.55 -19.90 21.30
N ASP A 419 7.33 -20.43 21.20
CA ASP A 419 7.08 -21.87 21.00
C ASP A 419 7.07 -22.29 19.52
N THR A 420 7.38 -21.38 18.59
CA THR A 420 7.40 -21.67 17.15
C THR A 420 8.65 -22.49 16.77
N GLU A 421 8.40 -23.70 16.26
CA GLU A 421 9.44 -24.64 15.81
C GLU A 421 9.59 -24.68 14.30
N ILE A 422 8.51 -24.46 13.57
CA ILE A 422 8.52 -24.49 12.11
C ILE A 422 7.72 -23.29 11.60
N ILE A 423 8.26 -22.63 10.58
CA ILE A 423 7.51 -21.67 9.78
C ILE A 423 7.50 -22.16 8.35
N HIS A 424 6.32 -22.32 7.77
CA HIS A 424 6.15 -22.51 6.35
C HIS A 424 5.73 -21.21 5.70
N CYS A 425 6.46 -20.81 4.67
CA CYS A 425 6.02 -19.79 3.74
C CYS A 425 5.23 -20.47 2.62
N HIS A 426 4.05 -19.94 2.32
CA HIS A 426 3.25 -20.36 1.20
C HIS A 426 3.25 -19.28 0.13
N ILE A 427 3.78 -19.56 -1.06
CA ILE A 427 3.97 -18.61 -2.17
C ILE A 427 3.09 -19.02 -3.35
N ASP A 428 2.36 -18.08 -3.94
CA ASP A 428 1.44 -18.37 -5.02
C ASP A 428 2.12 -18.72 -6.36
N GLY A 429 1.38 -19.43 -7.22
CA GLY A 429 1.80 -19.70 -8.60
C GLY A 429 2.78 -20.86 -8.79
N GLN A 430 2.88 -21.81 -7.86
CA GLN A 430 3.79 -22.96 -7.95
C GLN A 430 3.04 -24.27 -7.64
N GLU A 431 3.45 -25.39 -8.28
CA GLU A 431 2.88 -26.73 -8.02
C GLU A 431 3.13 -27.18 -6.57
N ASN A 432 4.33 -26.88 -6.04
CA ASN A 432 4.62 -26.98 -4.62
C ASN A 432 4.70 -25.57 -4.04
N ASN A 433 3.61 -25.13 -3.41
CA ASN A 433 3.46 -23.78 -2.91
C ASN A 433 3.87 -23.63 -1.44
N ARG A 434 4.54 -24.62 -0.82
CA ARG A 434 4.89 -24.61 0.60
C ARG A 434 6.39 -24.82 0.81
N TRP A 435 7.05 -23.85 1.44
CA TRP A 435 8.48 -23.85 1.72
C TRP A 435 8.75 -23.73 3.21
N ALA A 436 9.59 -24.60 3.77
CA ALA A 436 10.05 -24.45 5.15
C ALA A 436 11.08 -23.32 5.24
N MET A 437 10.89 -22.43 6.20
CA MET A 437 11.86 -21.38 6.53
C MET A 437 12.91 -21.92 7.52
N THR A 438 14.11 -21.36 7.47
CA THR A 438 15.21 -21.68 8.37
C THR A 438 15.25 -20.68 9.52
N LYS A 439 15.24 -21.14 10.77
CA LYS A 439 15.47 -20.26 11.93
C LYS A 439 16.93 -19.79 11.93
N THR A 440 17.16 -18.49 11.82
CA THR A 440 18.50 -17.88 11.72
C THR A 440 19.01 -17.34 13.05
N ASN A 441 18.12 -16.89 13.94
CA ASN A 441 18.47 -16.40 15.27
C ASN A 441 17.29 -16.59 16.25
N GLN A 442 17.56 -16.59 17.55
CA GLN A 442 16.55 -16.59 18.60
C GLN A 442 17.06 -15.85 19.84
N ASN A 443 16.31 -14.86 20.30
CA ASN A 443 16.54 -14.20 21.58
C ASN A 443 15.31 -14.35 22.48
N ARG A 444 15.32 -13.70 23.65
CA ARG A 444 14.21 -13.78 24.63
C ARG A 444 12.90 -13.14 24.15
N GLN A 445 12.94 -12.30 23.12
CA GLN A 445 11.79 -11.52 22.64
C GLN A 445 11.19 -12.08 21.34
N PHE A 446 12.01 -12.64 20.45
CA PHE A 446 11.57 -13.21 19.16
C PHE A 446 12.62 -14.14 18.55
N SER A 447 12.23 -14.82 17.47
CA SER A 447 13.07 -15.64 16.61
C SER A 447 13.11 -15.07 15.19
N SER A 448 14.29 -15.09 14.55
CA SER A 448 14.46 -14.68 13.15
C SER A 448 14.49 -15.89 12.24
N TRP A 449 13.95 -15.75 11.04
CA TRP A 449 13.77 -16.80 10.05
C TRP A 449 14.09 -16.29 8.65
N SER A 450 14.61 -17.17 7.80
CA SER A 450 14.88 -16.85 6.39
C SER A 450 14.41 -17.95 5.45
N LEU A 451 14.02 -17.52 4.25
CA LEU A 451 13.78 -18.37 3.10
C LEU A 451 14.48 -17.74 1.89
N SER A 452 15.32 -18.52 1.23
CA SER A 452 15.87 -18.18 -0.09
C SER A 452 15.55 -19.34 -1.01
N THR A 453 14.64 -19.14 -1.96
CA THR A 453 14.22 -20.19 -2.89
C THR A 453 14.13 -19.67 -4.32
N TYR A 454 14.31 -20.57 -5.28
CA TYR A 454 14.19 -20.28 -6.70
C TYR A 454 12.80 -20.65 -7.21
N LEU A 455 12.19 -19.77 -8.00
CA LEU A 455 10.89 -19.97 -8.62
C LEU A 455 11.00 -19.79 -10.14
N THR A 456 10.24 -20.59 -10.88
CA THR A 456 10.14 -20.50 -12.35
C THR A 456 9.32 -19.29 -12.80
N GLU A 457 8.35 -18.88 -12.00
CA GLU A 457 7.48 -17.75 -12.27
C GLU A 457 7.57 -16.71 -11.15
N ARG A 458 7.22 -15.47 -11.50
CA ARG A 458 7.25 -14.37 -10.55
C ARG A 458 6.08 -14.48 -9.57
N PRO A 459 6.34 -14.61 -8.25
CA PRO A 459 5.28 -14.70 -7.28
C PRO A 459 4.59 -13.35 -7.12
N LYS A 460 3.31 -13.36 -6.78
CA LYS A 460 2.54 -12.13 -6.49
C LYS A 460 2.33 -11.96 -5.00
N LYS A 461 2.14 -13.05 -4.26
CA LYS A 461 1.88 -13.00 -2.82
C LYS A 461 2.38 -14.22 -2.07
N CYS A 462 2.58 -14.06 -0.77
CA CYS A 462 2.81 -15.16 0.15
C CYS A 462 2.10 -14.99 1.49
N HIS A 463 1.95 -16.09 2.22
CA HIS A 463 1.49 -16.09 3.60
C HIS A 463 2.34 -17.03 4.45
N PHE A 464 2.21 -16.94 5.77
CA PHE A 464 3.02 -17.74 6.69
C PHE A 464 2.15 -18.61 7.59
N GLU A 465 2.60 -19.85 7.78
CA GLU A 465 2.04 -20.82 8.70
C GLU A 465 3.08 -21.17 9.75
N LEU A 466 2.76 -20.93 11.02
CA LEU A 466 3.60 -21.22 12.17
C LEU A 466 3.12 -22.52 12.80
N ILE A 467 4.05 -23.38 13.16
CA ILE A 467 3.78 -24.64 13.86
C ILE A 467 4.48 -24.60 15.21
N SER A 468 3.71 -24.81 16.28
CA SER A 468 4.22 -24.86 17.65
C SER A 468 4.82 -26.24 17.99
N GLN A 469 5.55 -26.34 19.11
CA GLN A 469 6.05 -27.63 19.62
C GLN A 469 4.95 -28.68 19.84
N GLN A 470 3.72 -28.24 20.07
CA GLN A 470 2.57 -29.13 20.31
C GLN A 470 1.89 -29.56 19.00
N GLY A 471 2.43 -29.16 17.85
CA GLY A 471 1.86 -29.45 16.54
C GLY A 471 0.64 -28.59 16.20
N GLU A 472 0.42 -27.48 16.92
CA GLU A 472 -0.67 -26.56 16.58
C GLU A 472 -0.28 -25.69 15.39
N HIS A 473 -1.14 -25.67 14.37
CA HIS A 473 -0.95 -24.93 13.14
C HIS A 473 -1.64 -23.58 13.21
N GLN A 474 -0.90 -22.51 12.93
CA GLN A 474 -1.41 -21.15 12.99
C GLN A 474 -1.02 -20.37 11.73
N ARG A 475 -2.01 -19.94 10.96
CA ARG A 475 -1.79 -18.96 9.89
C ARG A 475 -1.55 -17.59 10.51
N CYS A 476 -0.41 -16.98 10.23
CA CYS A 476 -0.01 -15.68 10.76
C CYS A 476 0.16 -14.66 9.65
N ASP A 477 -0.97 -14.22 9.09
CA ASP A 477 -1.01 -12.99 8.32
C ASP A 477 -1.42 -11.88 9.27
N ASN A 478 -0.45 -11.07 9.68
CA ASN A 478 -0.69 -9.93 10.57
C ASN A 478 -1.41 -8.77 9.88
N TYR A 479 -1.66 -8.89 8.58
CA TYR A 479 -2.30 -7.89 7.75
C TYR A 479 -3.56 -8.49 7.14
N GLN A 480 -4.55 -7.64 6.86
CA GLN A 480 -5.80 -8.04 6.18
C GLN A 480 -5.55 -8.79 4.85
N HIS A 481 -4.34 -8.77 4.27
CA HIS A 481 -4.00 -9.37 2.99
C HIS A 481 -2.69 -10.16 3.09
N ASP A 482 -2.58 -11.25 2.32
CA ASP A 482 -1.31 -11.95 2.04
C ASP A 482 -0.20 -10.93 1.75
N TYR A 483 1.03 -11.23 2.15
CA TYR A 483 2.19 -10.40 1.88
C TYR A 483 2.43 -10.33 0.38
N LEU A 484 2.37 -9.14 -0.20
CA LEU A 484 2.54 -8.94 -1.64
C LEU A 484 4.02 -8.77 -1.98
N PHE A 485 4.49 -9.49 -3.01
CA PHE A 485 5.78 -9.21 -3.62
C PHE A 485 5.66 -7.94 -4.46
N LEU A 486 5.99 -6.80 -3.84
CA LEU A 486 6.06 -5.53 -4.56
C LEU A 486 7.19 -5.62 -5.59
N SER A 487 6.96 -5.09 -6.79
CA SER A 487 8.09 -4.78 -7.68
C SER A 487 9.00 -3.81 -6.95
N PRO A 488 10.34 -4.02 -6.98
CA PRO A 488 11.24 -3.02 -6.44
C PRO A 488 10.88 -1.69 -7.07
N LEU A 489 10.52 -0.73 -6.23
CA LEU A 489 10.40 0.67 -6.61
C LEU A 489 11.80 1.08 -7.09
N SER A 490 11.98 1.12 -8.42
CA SER A 490 13.16 1.68 -9.07
C SER A 490 12.96 3.17 -9.29
#